data_AF-A0A5S4GHX0-F1
#
_entry.id   AF-A0A5S4GHX0-F1
#
_cell.length_a   1.000
_cell.length_b   1.000
_cell.length_c   1.000
_cell.angle_alpha   90.00
_cell.angle_beta   90.00
_cell.angle_gamma   90.00
#
_symmetry.space_group_name_H-M   'P 1'
#
loop_
_entity.id
_entity.type
_entity.pdbx_description
1 polymer ?
#
loop_
_entity_poly.entity_id
_entity_poly.type
_entity_poly.pdbx_seq_one_letter_code
_entity_poly.pdbx_strand_id
1 'polypeptide(L)'
;MFGSLRLRPLRIGLVAVLLMGSLGAGAPNEPEGVICGFAGDSISCGDPELEVKLRARALGPVQARAIGCEPLGSGGWGDRAGPQTHQELEPTPGRPVRTPDPAVAARVGGAWDRIERWLGAHASVTLRKLKFGAEPQRLARWEDSHGRRLPDDLYASFLRHDGADGNLGAGFQLPETYGLLGVSDIDYVNWGNCHILVLEGDQAAGDPATGRWHGSLLPVGSTGDGRELFVEPRTGRVGEAEFRKQLRYDGPMGWPSYLALLEATAAALETGGPLRSWSPTVTAGCELRWSREPAAPPMGTRCAGDPRPTPTPTPEPAPEPPTAEEIQGTGCRITRAAPVVRTPSAAITREVRAVWRRIERWLARAAPVTYAQLRPPATPQAIAKAEAAVGARFPDDLRASLLRHDGAARRPSSWGFGPAPFYELMPAKAIRADWKMLCDIVLDNPEIGVDWWHGRLIPFAAANDGGNLFLDPSTGRTGEFYQDAGLATEGDPAWPSYLTLLRATASALETGRPIRGWRRHVVKGALGWKKAGPS
;
A
#
# COMPACT_ATOMS: atom_id res chain seq x y z
N MET A 1 32.43 17.76 24.37
CA MET A 1 31.41 17.09 25.21
C MET A 1 30.34 16.56 24.27
N PHE A 2 30.33 15.24 24.08
CA PHE A 2 29.44 14.53 23.16
C PHE A 2 28.10 14.25 23.86
N GLY A 3 26.99 14.71 23.27
CA GLY A 3 25.63 14.38 23.69
C GLY A 3 25.02 13.34 22.75
N SER A 4 24.85 12.12 23.26
CA SER A 4 24.40 10.94 22.54
C SER A 4 22.90 11.00 22.19
N LEU A 5 22.56 11.12 20.91
CA LEU A 5 21.19 10.84 20.43
C LEU A 5 21.01 9.32 20.29
N ARG A 6 20.24 8.73 21.20
CA ARG A 6 19.77 7.35 21.11
C ARG A 6 18.63 7.25 20.09
N LEU A 7 18.93 6.73 18.90
CA LEU A 7 17.93 6.28 17.93
C LEU A 7 17.13 5.10 18.51
N ARG A 8 15.81 5.26 18.63
CA ARG A 8 14.90 4.15 18.96
C ARG A 8 14.68 3.28 17.71
N PRO A 9 14.63 1.95 17.83
CA PRO A 9 14.42 1.07 16.69
C PRO A 9 12.96 1.12 16.25
N LEU A 10 12.69 1.56 15.01
CA LEU A 10 11.40 1.34 14.35
C LEU A 10 11.27 -0.16 14.02
N ARG A 11 10.15 -0.75 14.44
CA ARG A 11 9.76 -2.11 14.08
C ARG A 11 9.05 -2.05 12.73
N ILE A 12 9.70 -2.59 11.70
CA ILE A 12 9.16 -2.82 10.36
C ILE A 12 8.12 -3.95 10.50
N GLY A 13 6.85 -3.64 10.26
CA GLY A 13 5.76 -4.61 10.23
C GLY A 13 5.61 -5.18 8.83
N LEU A 14 5.93 -6.47 8.67
CA LEU A 14 5.80 -7.23 7.42
C LEU A 14 4.33 -7.67 7.27
N VAL A 15 3.63 -7.29 6.21
CA VAL A 15 2.33 -7.89 5.86
C VAL A 15 2.55 -8.91 4.76
N ALA A 16 2.33 -10.18 5.08
CA ALA A 16 2.28 -11.29 4.14
C ALA A 16 0.86 -11.86 4.15
N VAL A 17 0.19 -11.90 2.99
CA VAL A 17 -1.07 -12.64 2.87
C VAL A 17 -0.72 -14.13 2.78
N LEU A 18 -0.83 -14.80 3.91
CA LEU A 18 -0.64 -16.25 4.05
C LEU A 18 -1.95 -16.97 3.73
N LEU A 19 -1.96 -17.72 2.63
CA LEU A 19 -2.97 -18.75 2.37
C LEU A 19 -2.60 -20.00 3.20
N MET A 20 -2.93 -19.99 4.50
CA MET A 20 -2.78 -21.18 5.35
C MET A 20 -4.11 -21.95 5.43
N GLY A 21 -4.09 -23.20 4.96
CA GLY A 21 -5.08 -24.20 5.36
C GLY A 21 -4.64 -24.85 6.66
N SER A 22 -5.50 -24.94 7.66
CA SER A 22 -5.24 -25.69 8.90
C SER A 22 -5.97 -27.03 8.90
N LEU A 23 -5.25 -28.02 9.44
CA LEU A 23 -5.53 -29.44 9.44
C LEU A 23 -6.76 -29.80 10.29
N GLY A 24 -7.77 -30.40 9.65
CA GLY A 24 -8.75 -31.27 10.28
C GLY A 24 -8.57 -32.68 9.74
N ALA A 25 -8.43 -33.67 10.62
CA ALA A 25 -8.12 -35.04 10.25
C ALA A 25 -9.21 -35.67 9.36
N GLY A 26 -8.81 -36.18 8.19
CA GLY A 26 -9.56 -37.19 7.42
C GLY A 26 -10.24 -36.73 6.13
N ALA A 27 -9.48 -36.44 5.07
CA ALA A 27 -9.89 -36.55 3.65
C ALA A 27 -8.64 -36.42 2.73
N PRO A 28 -8.62 -37.03 1.53
CA PRO A 28 -7.38 -37.25 0.78
C PRO A 28 -6.88 -36.00 0.04
N ASN A 29 -5.61 -35.65 0.30
CA ASN A 29 -4.68 -34.83 -0.50
C ASN A 29 -5.27 -33.63 -1.28
N GLU A 30 -5.46 -32.50 -0.60
CA GLU A 30 -5.48 -31.18 -1.26
C GLU A 30 -4.05 -30.61 -1.37
N PRO A 31 -3.68 -29.91 -2.48
CA PRO A 31 -2.34 -29.38 -2.67
C PRO A 31 -2.06 -28.17 -1.78
N GLU A 32 -0.81 -28.11 -1.27
CA GLU A 32 -0.24 -27.06 -0.42
C GLU A 32 -0.57 -25.63 -0.91
N GLY A 33 -0.88 -24.73 0.03
CA GLY A 33 -1.35 -23.36 -0.23
C GLY A 33 -0.45 -22.56 -1.18
N VAL A 34 -1.02 -22.15 -2.31
CA VAL A 34 -0.34 -21.39 -3.37
C VAL A 34 -0.44 -19.90 -3.06
N ILE A 35 0.69 -19.19 -2.97
CA ILE A 35 0.71 -17.73 -2.87
C ILE A 35 0.78 -17.12 -4.27
N CYS A 36 -0.30 -16.44 -4.68
CA CYS A 36 -0.36 -15.67 -5.91
C CYS A 36 -0.03 -14.19 -5.63
N GLY A 37 0.81 -13.61 -6.46
CA GLY A 37 1.07 -12.18 -6.49
C GLY A 37 0.19 -11.47 -7.50
N PHE A 38 -0.25 -10.26 -7.16
CA PHE A 38 -1.09 -9.42 -7.99
C PHE A 38 -0.36 -8.13 -8.35
N ALA A 39 -0.26 -7.82 -9.64
CA ALA A 39 0.26 -6.56 -10.13
C ALA A 39 -0.67 -6.07 -11.25
N GLY A 40 -1.54 -5.10 -10.92
CA GLY A 40 -2.64 -4.68 -11.78
C GLY A 40 -3.49 -5.87 -12.24
N ASP A 41 -3.55 -6.07 -13.56
CA ASP A 41 -4.31 -7.13 -14.21
C ASP A 41 -3.61 -8.51 -14.24
N SER A 42 -2.39 -8.60 -13.72
CA SER A 42 -1.58 -9.81 -13.79
C SER A 42 -1.61 -10.58 -12.48
N ILE A 43 -2.16 -11.79 -12.55
CA ILE A 43 -1.93 -12.82 -11.55
C ILE A 43 -0.68 -13.60 -11.90
N SER A 44 0.23 -13.72 -10.94
CA SER A 44 1.41 -14.57 -11.03
C SER A 44 1.43 -15.49 -9.83
N CYS A 45 1.13 -16.75 -10.07
CA CYS A 45 1.22 -17.82 -9.08
C CYS A 45 2.43 -18.71 -9.35
N GLY A 46 3.29 -18.30 -10.28
CA GLY A 46 4.59 -18.88 -10.63
C GLY A 46 4.57 -20.31 -11.16
N ASP A 47 3.37 -20.81 -11.43
CA ASP A 47 3.03 -22.00 -12.20
C ASP A 47 2.03 -21.57 -13.30
N PRO A 48 2.45 -21.52 -14.58
CA PRO A 48 1.56 -21.16 -15.68
C PRO A 48 0.33 -22.07 -15.82
N GLU A 49 0.43 -23.35 -15.48
CA GLU A 49 -0.72 -24.27 -15.53
C GLU A 49 -1.71 -23.96 -14.42
N LEU A 50 -1.20 -23.67 -13.22
CA LEU A 50 -2.04 -23.19 -12.13
C LEU A 50 -2.66 -21.83 -12.44
N GLU A 51 -1.92 -20.89 -13.03
CA GLU A 51 -2.45 -19.60 -13.45
C GLU A 51 -3.55 -19.76 -14.52
N VAL A 52 -3.39 -20.71 -15.45
CA VAL A 52 -4.45 -21.07 -16.40
C VAL A 52 -5.65 -21.66 -15.67
N LYS A 53 -5.45 -22.57 -14.70
CA LYS A 53 -6.53 -23.14 -13.88
C LYS A 53 -7.24 -22.06 -13.05
N LEU A 54 -6.49 -21.11 -12.49
CA LEU A 54 -6.99 -19.99 -11.70
C LEU A 54 -7.79 -19.01 -12.55
N ARG A 55 -7.28 -18.67 -13.74
CA ARG A 55 -8.03 -17.86 -14.71
C ARG A 55 -9.27 -18.58 -15.24
N ALA A 56 -9.20 -19.90 -15.40
CA ALA A 56 -10.34 -20.69 -15.88
C ALA A 56 -11.45 -20.83 -14.83
N ARG A 57 -11.11 -20.85 -13.53
CA ARG A 57 -12.11 -20.90 -12.44
C ARG A 57 -12.62 -19.51 -12.05
N ALA A 58 -11.84 -18.45 -12.31
CA ALA A 58 -12.18 -17.11 -11.86
C ALA A 58 -13.54 -16.65 -12.41
N LEU A 59 -14.23 -15.81 -11.63
CA LEU A 59 -15.49 -15.24 -12.05
C LEU A 59 -15.30 -14.42 -13.32
N GLY A 60 -16.13 -14.72 -14.32
CA GLY A 60 -16.18 -13.92 -15.54
C GLY A 60 -16.66 -12.49 -15.27
N PRO A 61 -16.48 -11.55 -16.20
CA PRO A 61 -16.80 -10.13 -15.95
C PRO A 61 -18.22 -9.85 -15.48
N VAL A 62 -19.22 -10.58 -16.01
CA VAL A 62 -20.61 -10.45 -15.59
C VAL A 62 -20.81 -10.93 -14.16
N GLN A 63 -20.18 -12.04 -13.78
CA GLN A 63 -20.28 -12.64 -12.46
C GLN A 63 -19.56 -11.79 -11.40
N ALA A 64 -18.38 -11.26 -11.72
CA ALA A 64 -17.65 -10.34 -10.86
C ALA A 64 -18.47 -9.07 -10.57
N ARG A 65 -19.01 -8.43 -11.62
CA ARG A 65 -19.86 -7.24 -11.46
C ARG A 65 -21.15 -7.52 -10.68
N ALA A 66 -21.71 -8.73 -10.82
CA ALA A 66 -22.91 -9.13 -10.09
C ALA A 66 -22.72 -9.16 -8.56
N ILE A 67 -21.49 -9.36 -8.08
CA ILE A 67 -21.13 -9.32 -6.66
C ILE A 67 -20.48 -7.99 -6.25
N GLY A 68 -20.64 -6.96 -7.08
CA GLY A 68 -20.10 -5.62 -6.86
C GLY A 68 -18.59 -5.50 -7.04
N CYS A 69 -17.92 -6.53 -7.57
CA CYS A 69 -16.47 -6.55 -7.76
C CYS A 69 -16.07 -6.26 -9.22
N GLU A 70 -14.88 -5.70 -9.41
CA GLU A 70 -14.34 -5.55 -10.76
C GLU A 70 -13.77 -6.90 -11.28
N PRO A 71 -13.94 -7.22 -12.57
CA PRO A 71 -13.32 -8.37 -13.20
C PRO A 71 -11.79 -8.34 -13.10
N LEU A 72 -11.18 -9.53 -13.18
CA LEU A 72 -9.74 -9.62 -13.41
C LEU A 72 -9.42 -9.17 -14.84
N GLY A 73 -8.52 -8.19 -14.98
CA GLY A 73 -8.06 -7.76 -16.30
C GLY A 73 -8.94 -6.73 -17.01
N SER A 74 -9.97 -6.19 -16.36
CA SER A 74 -10.51 -4.88 -16.74
C SER A 74 -9.67 -3.83 -16.02
N GLY A 75 -8.92 -3.03 -16.78
CA GLY A 75 -7.86 -2.19 -16.29
C GLY A 75 -8.23 -1.37 -15.06
N GLY A 76 -7.26 -1.23 -14.15
CA GLY A 76 -7.35 -0.30 -13.04
C GLY A 76 -7.73 1.10 -13.52
N TRP A 77 -8.62 1.78 -12.77
CA TRP A 77 -8.84 3.23 -12.80
C TRP A 77 -8.45 3.93 -14.12
N GLY A 78 -9.11 3.54 -15.21
CA GLY A 78 -8.75 3.99 -16.57
C GLY A 78 -9.71 3.52 -17.67
N ASP A 79 -10.38 2.38 -17.51
CA ASP A 79 -11.25 1.81 -18.56
C ASP A 79 -12.74 2.20 -18.41
N ARG A 80 -13.01 3.48 -18.14
CA ARG A 80 -14.25 4.14 -18.57
C ARG A 80 -13.95 5.18 -19.65
N ALA A 81 -13.50 4.74 -20.81
CA ALA A 81 -13.71 5.46 -22.06
C ALA A 81 -13.55 4.50 -23.24
N GLY A 82 -14.63 4.31 -24.01
CA GLY A 82 -14.50 3.91 -25.42
C GLY A 82 -13.69 4.97 -26.19
N PRO A 83 -13.37 4.74 -27.47
CA PRO A 83 -12.47 5.61 -28.23
C PRO A 83 -13.05 7.03 -28.33
N GLN A 84 -12.62 7.91 -27.45
CA GLN A 84 -12.83 9.34 -27.58
C GLN A 84 -11.52 9.93 -28.09
N THR A 85 -11.58 10.39 -29.33
CA THR A 85 -10.70 11.40 -29.90
C THR A 85 -10.39 12.45 -28.84
N HIS A 86 -9.09 12.72 -28.63
CA HIS A 86 -8.60 13.79 -27.77
C HIS A 86 -9.26 15.14 -28.14
N GLN A 87 -10.34 15.48 -27.46
CA GLN A 87 -10.77 16.86 -27.28
C GLN A 87 -10.16 17.36 -25.97
N GLU A 88 -9.63 18.58 -25.99
CA GLU A 88 -9.24 19.34 -24.81
C GLU A 88 -10.24 19.10 -23.68
N LEU A 89 -9.75 18.54 -22.56
CA LEU A 89 -10.51 18.45 -21.33
C LEU A 89 -10.61 19.87 -20.75
N GLU A 90 -11.68 20.56 -21.12
CA GLU A 90 -12.27 21.61 -20.28
C GLU A 90 -12.40 21.08 -18.84
N PRO A 91 -12.09 21.90 -17.80
CA PRO A 91 -12.27 21.48 -16.41
C PRO A 91 -13.74 21.09 -16.22
N THR A 92 -13.97 19.81 -15.91
CA THR A 92 -15.33 19.34 -15.62
C THR A 92 -15.85 20.15 -14.43
N PRO A 93 -17.05 20.77 -14.50
CA PRO A 93 -17.61 21.49 -13.37
C PRO A 93 -17.57 20.62 -12.13
N GLY A 94 -17.10 21.17 -11.00
CA GLY A 94 -17.06 20.46 -9.72
C GLY A 94 -18.40 19.81 -9.47
N ARG A 95 -18.39 18.48 -9.25
CA ARG A 95 -19.61 17.72 -9.00
C ARG A 95 -20.39 18.36 -7.85
N PRO A 96 -21.73 18.39 -7.90
CA PRO A 96 -22.52 19.03 -6.87
C PRO A 96 -22.24 18.35 -5.53
N VAL A 97 -21.61 19.09 -4.61
CA VAL A 97 -21.42 18.67 -3.22
C VAL A 97 -22.79 18.59 -2.58
N ARG A 98 -23.11 17.45 -2.01
CA ARG A 98 -24.35 17.28 -1.25
C ARG A 98 -24.14 17.62 0.22
N THR A 99 -25.23 18.02 0.85
CA THR A 99 -25.31 18.13 2.31
C THR A 99 -25.91 16.82 2.84
N PRO A 100 -25.30 16.15 3.84
CA PRO A 100 -25.93 15.02 4.52
C PRO A 100 -27.16 15.50 5.31
N ASP A 101 -28.04 14.58 5.72
CA ASP A 101 -29.15 14.91 6.61
C ASP A 101 -28.67 15.74 7.82
N PRO A 102 -29.22 16.95 8.05
CA PRO A 102 -28.72 17.85 9.10
C PRO A 102 -28.83 17.28 10.51
N ALA A 103 -29.86 16.48 10.80
CA ALA A 103 -30.06 15.90 12.12
C ALA A 103 -29.04 14.76 12.38
N VAL A 104 -28.78 13.93 11.38
CA VAL A 104 -27.72 12.92 11.42
C VAL A 104 -26.35 13.59 11.55
N ALA A 105 -26.06 14.59 10.72
CA ALA A 105 -24.78 15.30 10.75
C ALA A 105 -24.52 15.98 12.10
N ALA A 106 -25.54 16.60 12.71
CA ALA A 106 -25.43 17.19 14.04
C ALA A 106 -25.10 16.15 15.12
N ARG A 107 -25.71 14.95 15.06
CA ARG A 107 -25.43 13.86 16.00
C ARG A 107 -24.03 13.28 15.82
N VAL A 108 -23.59 13.10 14.58
CA VAL A 108 -22.22 12.68 14.26
C VAL A 108 -21.21 13.70 14.80
N GLY A 109 -21.44 14.99 14.55
CA GLY A 109 -20.62 16.07 15.08
C GLY A 109 -20.57 16.05 16.61
N GLY A 110 -21.72 15.91 17.27
CA GLY A 110 -21.78 15.82 18.73
C GLY A 110 -21.12 14.57 19.32
N ALA A 111 -21.06 13.44 18.59
CA ALA A 111 -20.29 12.27 19.00
C ALA A 111 -18.78 12.54 18.88
N TRP A 112 -18.33 13.11 17.77
CA TRP A 112 -16.92 13.47 17.58
C TRP A 112 -16.43 14.53 18.56
N ASP A 113 -17.22 15.56 18.83
CA ASP A 113 -16.88 16.58 19.82
C ASP A 113 -16.61 15.96 21.21
N ARG A 114 -17.38 14.94 21.60
CA ARG A 114 -17.19 14.21 22.86
C ARG A 114 -15.91 13.38 22.84
N ILE A 115 -15.67 12.64 21.76
CA ILE A 115 -14.45 11.85 21.56
C ILE A 115 -13.21 12.76 21.59
N GLU A 116 -13.20 13.83 20.80
CA GLU A 116 -12.09 14.78 20.72
C GLU A 116 -11.79 15.45 22.07
N ARG A 117 -12.82 15.91 22.79
CA ARG A 117 -12.65 16.47 24.13
C ARG A 117 -12.02 15.47 25.09
N TRP A 118 -12.50 14.23 25.09
CA TRP A 118 -11.94 13.19 25.93
C TRP A 118 -10.49 12.88 25.57
N LEU A 119 -10.19 12.71 24.27
CA LEU A 119 -8.82 12.48 23.81
C LEU A 119 -7.90 13.66 24.15
N GLY A 120 -8.39 14.91 24.05
CA GLY A 120 -7.62 16.09 24.43
C GLY A 120 -7.20 16.07 25.91
N ALA A 121 -8.11 15.63 26.79
CA ALA A 121 -7.87 15.55 28.23
C ALA A 121 -7.05 14.32 28.65
N HIS A 122 -7.20 13.19 27.95
CA HIS A 122 -6.72 11.89 28.43
C HIS A 122 -5.76 11.17 27.48
N ALA A 123 -5.79 11.43 26.17
CA ALA A 123 -5.02 10.70 25.16
C ALA A 123 -4.58 11.61 23.99
N SER A 124 -3.88 12.70 24.33
CA SER A 124 -3.56 13.76 23.36
C SER A 124 -2.69 13.30 22.18
N VAL A 125 -1.91 12.22 22.34
CA VAL A 125 -1.16 11.64 21.21
C VAL A 125 -2.12 11.00 20.21
N THR A 126 -3.17 10.31 20.66
CA THR A 126 -4.19 9.75 19.76
C THR A 126 -4.99 10.87 19.07
N LEU A 127 -5.34 11.94 19.79
CA LEU A 127 -6.02 13.10 19.17
C LEU A 127 -5.25 13.67 17.98
N ARG A 128 -3.92 13.78 18.11
CA ARG A 128 -3.05 14.32 17.05
C ARG A 128 -2.94 13.42 15.82
N LYS A 129 -3.24 12.13 15.95
CA LYS A 129 -3.19 11.16 14.85
C LYS A 129 -4.51 11.03 14.08
N LEU A 130 -5.60 11.65 14.55
CA LEU A 130 -6.82 11.74 13.76
C LEU A 130 -6.57 12.69 12.59
N LYS A 131 -6.87 12.28 11.36
CA LYS A 131 -6.72 13.15 10.18
C LYS A 131 -7.78 14.25 10.20
N PHE A 132 -7.53 15.32 9.46
CA PHE A 132 -8.56 16.34 9.25
C PHE A 132 -9.69 15.77 8.38
N GLY A 133 -10.83 16.47 8.37
CA GLY A 133 -11.98 16.08 7.56
C GLY A 133 -11.66 16.05 6.07
N ALA A 134 -12.29 15.12 5.36
CA ALA A 134 -12.20 15.04 3.91
C ALA A 134 -12.80 16.30 3.26
N GLU A 135 -12.14 16.81 2.22
CA GLU A 135 -12.68 17.87 1.37
C GLU A 135 -14.03 17.43 0.78
N PRO A 136 -15.10 18.25 0.84
CA PRO A 136 -16.41 17.87 0.32
C PRO A 136 -16.40 17.48 -1.17
N GLN A 137 -15.57 18.16 -1.97
CA GLN A 137 -15.38 17.87 -3.38
C GLN A 137 -14.72 16.50 -3.60
N ARG A 138 -13.82 16.07 -2.71
CA ARG A 138 -13.24 14.72 -2.75
C ARG A 138 -14.30 13.65 -2.50
N LEU A 139 -15.20 13.85 -1.54
CA LEU A 139 -16.31 12.93 -1.30
C LEU A 139 -17.27 12.91 -2.50
N ALA A 140 -17.58 14.06 -3.09
CA ALA A 140 -18.41 14.14 -4.29
C ALA A 140 -17.78 13.41 -5.49
N ARG A 141 -16.45 13.54 -5.70
CA ARG A 141 -15.71 12.79 -6.72
C ARG A 141 -15.76 11.28 -6.46
N TRP A 142 -15.62 10.86 -5.20
CA TRP A 142 -15.66 9.45 -4.83
C TRP A 142 -17.05 8.83 -5.05
N GLU A 143 -18.13 9.53 -4.67
CA GLU A 143 -19.51 9.03 -4.89
C GLU A 143 -19.84 8.92 -6.39
N ASP A 144 -19.36 9.87 -7.21
CA ASP A 144 -19.53 9.85 -8.68
C ASP A 144 -18.75 8.71 -9.35
N SER A 145 -17.47 8.54 -9.01
CA SER A 145 -16.61 7.51 -9.62
C SER A 145 -17.15 6.10 -9.36
N HIS A 146 -17.67 5.87 -8.15
CA HIS A 146 -18.25 4.59 -7.76
C HIS A 146 -19.73 4.43 -8.11
N GLY A 147 -20.39 5.50 -8.58
CA GLY A 147 -21.82 5.50 -8.90
C GLY A 147 -22.71 5.14 -7.70
N ARG A 148 -22.27 5.45 -6.47
CA ARG A 148 -22.96 5.10 -5.23
C ARG A 148 -22.72 6.15 -4.15
N ARG A 149 -23.69 6.33 -3.26
CA ARG A 149 -23.62 7.28 -2.16
C ARG A 149 -23.11 6.64 -0.88
N LEU A 150 -22.35 7.42 -0.12
CA LEU A 150 -22.04 7.11 1.28
C LEU A 150 -23.31 7.31 2.13
N PRO A 151 -23.57 6.47 3.13
CA PRO A 151 -24.57 6.76 4.15
C PRO A 151 -24.30 8.13 4.81
N ASP A 152 -25.36 8.85 5.20
CA ASP A 152 -25.24 10.23 5.69
C ASP A 152 -24.39 10.36 6.97
N ASP A 153 -24.44 9.34 7.84
CA ASP A 153 -23.63 9.30 9.05
C ASP A 153 -22.14 9.10 8.74
N LEU A 154 -21.83 8.22 7.79
CA LEU A 154 -20.46 7.99 7.34
C LEU A 154 -19.91 9.21 6.57
N TYR A 155 -20.72 9.82 5.70
CA TYR A 155 -20.35 11.05 4.99
C TYR A 155 -20.05 12.19 5.96
N ALA A 156 -20.95 12.44 6.93
CA ALA A 156 -20.74 13.44 7.96
C ALA A 156 -19.51 13.15 8.84
N SER A 157 -19.21 11.87 9.08
CA SER A 157 -18.01 11.49 9.82
C SER A 157 -16.74 11.75 9.02
N PHE A 158 -16.72 11.47 7.71
CA PHE A 158 -15.56 11.77 6.88
C PHE A 158 -15.32 13.27 6.76
N LEU A 159 -16.38 14.09 6.72
CA LEU A 159 -16.25 15.55 6.82
C LEU A 159 -15.62 16.01 8.13
N ARG A 160 -15.64 15.19 9.19
CA ARG A 160 -14.99 15.49 10.47
C ARG A 160 -13.57 14.95 10.54
N HIS A 161 -13.37 13.69 10.18
CA HIS A 161 -12.07 13.01 10.12
C HIS A 161 -12.00 12.04 8.95
N ASP A 162 -11.04 12.24 8.05
CA ASP A 162 -10.72 11.29 6.98
C ASP A 162 -9.81 10.14 7.49
N GLY A 163 -10.30 9.42 8.49
CA GLY A 163 -9.55 8.36 9.15
C GLY A 163 -8.47 8.86 10.10
N ALA A 164 -7.42 8.06 10.26
CA ALA A 164 -6.27 8.38 11.11
C ALA A 164 -4.93 8.08 10.41
N ASP A 165 -3.85 8.59 10.99
CA ASP A 165 -2.48 8.35 10.54
C ASP A 165 -2.04 6.90 10.76
N GLY A 166 -0.96 6.51 10.09
CA GLY A 166 -0.40 5.16 10.17
C GLY A 166 -1.07 4.17 9.25
N ASN A 167 -0.43 3.02 9.05
CA ASN A 167 -0.90 1.97 8.15
C ASN A 167 -2.33 1.55 8.51
N LEU A 168 -3.25 1.67 7.54
CA LEU A 168 -4.68 1.37 7.69
C LEU A 168 -5.31 2.02 8.94
N GLY A 169 -4.96 3.28 9.22
CA GLY A 169 -5.61 4.06 10.26
C GLY A 169 -5.17 3.73 11.69
N ALA A 170 -4.04 3.05 11.90
CA ALA A 170 -3.57 2.60 13.22
C ALA A 170 -3.39 3.72 14.28
N GLY A 171 -3.42 4.99 13.89
CA GLY A 171 -3.31 6.14 14.75
C GLY A 171 -4.52 6.38 15.66
N PHE A 172 -5.71 5.97 15.24
CA PHE A 172 -6.91 5.89 16.08
C PHE A 172 -7.52 4.50 15.90
N GLN A 173 -7.61 3.75 16.99
CA GLN A 173 -8.14 2.40 16.96
C GLN A 173 -9.49 2.35 17.67
N LEU A 174 -10.48 1.75 17.02
CA LEU A 174 -11.66 1.18 17.64
C LEU A 174 -11.27 -0.11 18.39
N PRO A 175 -12.17 -0.69 19.20
CA PRO A 175 -11.87 -1.91 19.94
C PRO A 175 -11.32 -3.06 19.10
N GLU A 176 -10.70 -4.01 19.79
CA GLU A 176 -9.89 -5.11 19.24
C GLU A 176 -8.57 -4.67 18.65
N THR A 177 -8.58 -3.74 17.68
CA THR A 177 -7.46 -2.91 17.17
C THR A 177 -7.80 -2.28 15.81
N TYR A 178 -9.08 -2.21 15.42
CA TYR A 178 -9.47 -1.70 14.10
C TYR A 178 -9.04 -0.24 13.93
N GLY A 179 -8.04 0.01 13.10
CA GLY A 179 -7.60 1.36 12.73
C GLY A 179 -8.68 2.07 11.91
N LEU A 180 -8.90 3.35 12.19
CA LEU A 180 -9.95 4.14 11.54
C LEU A 180 -9.55 4.51 10.11
N LEU A 181 -10.27 3.94 9.14
CA LEU A 181 -9.97 4.10 7.72
C LEU A 181 -10.49 5.43 7.18
N GLY A 182 -9.75 6.00 6.23
CA GLY A 182 -10.18 7.14 5.41
C GLY A 182 -10.90 6.72 4.14
N VAL A 183 -11.43 7.68 3.38
CA VAL A 183 -12.22 7.45 2.17
C VAL A 183 -11.43 6.70 1.09
N SER A 184 -10.12 6.96 0.95
CA SER A 184 -9.27 6.24 -0.02
C SER A 184 -8.92 4.82 0.40
N ASP A 185 -8.98 4.51 1.70
CA ASP A 185 -8.70 3.17 2.19
C ASP A 185 -9.84 2.19 1.85
N ILE A 186 -11.07 2.70 1.67
CA ILE A 186 -12.23 1.91 1.20
C ILE A 186 -11.86 1.18 -0.09
N ASP A 187 -11.31 1.90 -1.06
CA ASP A 187 -11.04 1.36 -2.39
C ASP A 187 -9.94 0.30 -2.33
N TYR A 188 -8.90 0.54 -1.52
CA TYR A 188 -7.79 -0.37 -1.32
C TYR A 188 -8.24 -1.70 -0.70
N VAL A 189 -8.95 -1.63 0.43
CA VAL A 189 -9.41 -2.83 1.16
C VAL A 189 -10.44 -3.59 0.34
N ASN A 190 -11.36 -2.86 -0.31
CA ASN A 190 -12.39 -3.46 -1.14
C ASN A 190 -11.79 -4.15 -2.37
N TRP A 191 -10.79 -3.54 -3.02
CA TRP A 191 -10.06 -4.15 -4.13
C TRP A 191 -9.43 -5.49 -3.72
N GLY A 192 -8.72 -5.53 -2.59
CA GLY A 192 -8.07 -6.75 -2.10
C GLY A 192 -9.07 -7.89 -1.85
N ASN A 193 -10.17 -7.62 -1.15
CA ASN A 193 -11.19 -8.61 -0.86
C ASN A 193 -11.93 -9.09 -2.13
N CYS A 194 -12.27 -8.17 -3.03
CA CYS A 194 -12.87 -8.51 -4.32
C CYS A 194 -11.95 -9.34 -5.20
N HIS A 195 -10.66 -9.01 -5.26
CA HIS A 195 -9.70 -9.71 -6.10
C HIS A 195 -9.60 -11.19 -5.71
N ILE A 196 -9.58 -11.47 -4.39
CA ILE A 196 -9.55 -12.84 -3.86
C ILE A 196 -10.83 -13.60 -4.21
N LEU A 197 -12.00 -12.98 -4.01
CA LEU A 197 -13.29 -13.62 -4.35
C LEU A 197 -13.40 -13.96 -5.83
N VAL A 198 -13.06 -13.01 -6.71
CA VAL A 198 -13.13 -13.19 -8.16
C VAL A 198 -12.20 -14.33 -8.59
N LEU A 199 -11.03 -14.46 -7.98
CA LEU A 199 -10.08 -15.54 -8.29
C LEU A 199 -10.47 -16.93 -7.79
N GLU A 200 -11.18 -16.97 -6.67
CA GLU A 200 -11.67 -18.24 -6.13
C GLU A 200 -12.83 -18.78 -6.97
N GLY A 201 -13.53 -17.94 -7.74
CA GLY A 201 -14.56 -18.37 -8.67
C GLY A 201 -15.91 -18.69 -8.01
N ASP A 202 -16.06 -18.36 -6.73
CA ASP A 202 -17.27 -18.61 -5.96
C ASP A 202 -18.14 -17.35 -5.92
N GLN A 203 -19.15 -17.31 -6.79
CA GLN A 203 -20.07 -16.18 -6.87
C GLN A 203 -20.98 -16.10 -5.63
N ALA A 204 -21.30 -17.23 -5.00
CA ALA A 204 -22.17 -17.26 -3.82
C ALA A 204 -21.47 -16.65 -2.60
N ALA A 205 -20.13 -16.77 -2.52
CA ALA A 205 -19.33 -16.05 -1.54
C ALA A 205 -19.38 -14.52 -1.69
N GLY A 206 -19.87 -14.03 -2.82
CA GLY A 206 -20.12 -12.62 -3.08
C GLY A 206 -21.41 -12.06 -2.49
N ASP A 207 -22.24 -12.86 -1.81
CA ASP A 207 -23.53 -12.39 -1.28
C ASP A 207 -23.33 -11.36 -0.13
N PRO A 208 -23.98 -10.18 -0.17
CA PRO A 208 -23.75 -9.12 0.81
C PRO A 208 -24.34 -9.43 2.20
N ALA A 209 -25.24 -10.42 2.33
CA ALA A 209 -25.89 -10.74 3.60
C ALA A 209 -25.27 -11.98 4.29
N THR A 210 -24.81 -12.95 3.49
CA THR A 210 -24.42 -14.29 3.96
C THR A 210 -23.11 -14.78 3.34
N GLY A 211 -22.58 -14.06 2.36
CA GLY A 211 -21.30 -14.35 1.73
C GLY A 211 -20.13 -13.96 2.61
N ARG A 212 -18.94 -13.91 2.00
CA ARG A 212 -17.68 -13.55 2.67
C ARG A 212 -17.29 -12.09 2.44
N TRP A 213 -17.66 -11.53 1.30
CA TRP A 213 -17.51 -10.12 0.98
C TRP A 213 -18.39 -9.73 -0.21
N HIS A 214 -18.80 -8.47 -0.32
CA HIS A 214 -19.45 -7.95 -1.53
C HIS A 214 -18.81 -6.59 -1.85
N GLY A 215 -18.55 -6.28 -3.12
CA GLY A 215 -17.80 -5.08 -3.50
C GLY A 215 -18.53 -3.74 -3.29
N SER A 216 -19.73 -3.77 -2.72
CA SER A 216 -20.47 -2.59 -2.26
C SER A 216 -20.23 -2.25 -0.79
N LEU A 217 -19.64 -3.16 -0.01
CA LEU A 217 -19.35 -2.90 1.40
C LEU A 217 -18.34 -1.77 1.51
N LEU A 218 -18.49 -0.95 2.56
CA LEU A 218 -17.67 0.22 2.80
C LEU A 218 -16.78 -0.05 4.02
N PRO A 219 -15.51 -0.48 3.85
CA PRO A 219 -14.59 -0.67 4.96
C PRO A 219 -14.38 0.65 5.72
N VAL A 220 -14.58 0.62 7.03
CA VAL A 220 -14.39 1.78 7.92
C VAL A 220 -13.37 1.50 9.02
N GLY A 221 -12.97 0.23 9.18
CA GLY A 221 -11.91 -0.17 10.09
C GLY A 221 -11.14 -1.37 9.58
N SER A 222 -9.83 -1.45 9.85
CA SER A 222 -9.04 -2.65 9.58
C SER A 222 -8.03 -2.94 10.69
N THR A 223 -7.83 -4.21 11.00
CA THR A 223 -6.75 -4.66 11.91
C THR A 223 -5.41 -4.81 11.19
N GLY A 224 -5.40 -4.76 9.85
CA GLY A 224 -4.21 -4.99 9.02
C GLY A 224 -3.82 -6.46 8.85
N ASP A 225 -4.49 -7.41 9.52
CA ASP A 225 -4.28 -8.86 9.40
C ASP A 225 -5.44 -9.60 8.71
N GLY A 226 -6.29 -8.87 7.99
CA GLY A 226 -7.41 -9.42 7.21
C GLY A 226 -8.74 -9.51 7.99
N ARG A 227 -8.94 -8.59 8.95
CA ARG A 227 -10.25 -8.31 9.51
C ARG A 227 -10.64 -6.87 9.26
N GLU A 228 -11.88 -6.71 8.86
CA GLU A 228 -12.44 -5.43 8.47
C GLU A 228 -13.73 -5.15 9.24
N LEU A 229 -13.90 -3.91 9.69
CA LEU A 229 -15.21 -3.34 9.99
C LEU A 229 -15.72 -2.69 8.71
N PHE A 230 -16.97 -2.95 8.37
CA PHE A 230 -17.57 -2.38 7.18
C PHE A 230 -18.96 -1.84 7.47
N VAL A 231 -19.41 -0.88 6.67
CA VAL A 231 -20.79 -0.42 6.60
C VAL A 231 -21.46 -1.04 5.36
N GLU A 232 -22.61 -1.68 5.55
CA GLU A 232 -23.46 -2.12 4.43
C GLU A 232 -24.35 -0.96 3.99
N PRO A 233 -24.10 -0.32 2.83
CA PRO A 233 -24.74 0.94 2.45
C PRO A 233 -26.26 0.86 2.31
N ARG A 234 -26.83 -0.32 2.05
CA ARG A 234 -28.30 -0.48 1.91
C ARG A 234 -29.03 -0.45 3.25
N THR A 235 -28.35 -0.86 4.32
CA THR A 235 -28.96 -0.99 5.65
C THR A 235 -28.38 -0.01 6.67
N GLY A 236 -27.22 0.57 6.37
CA GLY A 236 -26.42 1.39 7.29
C GLY A 236 -25.71 0.59 8.37
N ARG A 237 -25.96 -0.73 8.49
CA ARG A 237 -25.42 -1.56 9.57
C ARG A 237 -23.90 -1.69 9.46
N VAL A 238 -23.25 -1.70 10.61
CA VAL A 238 -21.84 -2.05 10.74
C VAL A 238 -21.74 -3.54 10.98
N GLY A 239 -20.89 -4.21 10.21
CA GLY A 239 -20.55 -5.62 10.39
C GLY A 239 -19.04 -5.83 10.43
N GLU A 240 -18.66 -7.07 10.69
CA GLU A 240 -17.29 -7.56 10.70
C GLU A 240 -17.11 -8.58 9.57
N ALA A 241 -16.02 -8.41 8.82
CA ALA A 241 -15.49 -9.41 7.93
C ALA A 241 -14.19 -9.95 8.50
N GLU A 242 -13.98 -11.26 8.36
CA GLU A 242 -12.71 -11.91 8.64
C GLU A 242 -12.35 -12.73 7.42
N PHE A 243 -11.05 -12.77 7.10
CA PHE A 243 -10.55 -13.48 5.95
C PHE A 243 -11.16 -14.89 5.81
N ARG A 244 -11.81 -15.12 4.66
CA ARG A 244 -12.50 -16.37 4.27
C ARG A 244 -13.67 -16.81 5.15
N LYS A 245 -14.12 -16.02 6.10
CA LYS A 245 -15.33 -16.30 6.89
C LYS A 245 -16.52 -15.52 6.34
N GLN A 246 -17.72 -15.96 6.74
CA GLN A 246 -18.94 -15.24 6.39
C GLN A 246 -19.01 -13.90 7.12
N LEU A 247 -19.64 -12.92 6.47
CA LEU A 247 -19.94 -11.62 7.04
C LEU A 247 -20.76 -11.77 8.32
N ARG A 248 -20.44 -10.98 9.35
CA ARG A 248 -21.13 -11.01 10.65
C ARG A 248 -21.69 -9.64 11.00
N TYR A 249 -22.99 -9.57 11.25
CA TYR A 249 -23.67 -8.34 11.69
C TYR A 249 -24.01 -8.34 13.18
N ASP A 250 -23.97 -9.51 13.82
CA ASP A 250 -24.26 -9.75 15.24
C ASP A 250 -22.98 -10.05 16.05
N GLY A 251 -21.82 -9.73 15.48
CA GLY A 251 -20.50 -9.86 16.12
C GLY A 251 -20.27 -8.87 17.27
N PRO A 252 -19.14 -9.00 17.99
CA PRO A 252 -18.77 -8.07 19.07
C PRO A 252 -18.75 -6.60 18.63
N MET A 253 -18.49 -6.34 17.33
CA MET A 253 -18.51 -5.01 16.74
C MET A 253 -19.65 -4.80 15.72
N GLY A 254 -20.73 -5.59 15.84
CA GLY A 254 -21.98 -5.34 15.10
C GLY A 254 -22.74 -4.14 15.66
N TRP A 255 -23.10 -3.18 14.78
CA TRP A 255 -23.87 -1.99 15.14
C TRP A 255 -25.01 -1.69 14.16
N PRO A 256 -26.14 -1.14 14.65
CA PRO A 256 -27.27 -0.81 13.79
C PRO A 256 -26.97 0.31 12.79
N SER A 257 -26.01 1.19 13.11
CA SER A 257 -25.49 2.21 12.20
C SER A 257 -24.07 2.63 12.58
N TYR A 258 -23.38 3.33 11.69
CA TYR A 258 -22.06 3.91 11.99
C TYR A 258 -22.17 5.02 13.04
N LEU A 259 -23.24 5.82 13.00
CA LEU A 259 -23.55 6.78 14.08
C LEU A 259 -23.70 6.10 15.45
N ALA A 260 -24.38 4.95 15.54
CA ALA A 260 -24.56 4.25 16.81
C ALA A 260 -23.21 3.75 17.37
N LEU A 261 -22.30 3.28 16.50
CA LEU A 261 -20.93 2.95 16.87
C LEU A 261 -20.19 4.17 17.44
N LEU A 262 -20.26 5.33 16.77
CA LEU A 262 -19.60 6.56 17.23
C LEU A 262 -20.16 7.05 18.57
N GLU A 263 -21.49 7.08 18.74
CA GLU A 263 -22.12 7.52 19.98
C GLU A 263 -21.78 6.60 21.16
N ALA A 264 -21.76 5.29 20.92
CA ALA A 264 -21.36 4.33 21.94
C ALA A 264 -19.87 4.44 22.28
N THR A 265 -19.01 4.71 21.28
CA THR A 265 -17.59 4.98 21.49
C THR A 265 -17.39 6.23 22.36
N ALA A 266 -18.08 7.33 22.04
CA ALA A 266 -18.08 8.54 22.86
C ALA A 266 -18.51 8.26 24.30
N ALA A 267 -19.62 7.53 24.48
CA ALA A 267 -20.14 7.19 25.81
C ALA A 267 -19.17 6.30 26.61
N ALA A 268 -18.54 5.31 25.98
CA ALA A 268 -17.55 4.45 26.62
C ALA A 268 -16.33 5.25 27.10
N LEU A 269 -15.83 6.18 26.27
CA LEU A 269 -14.74 7.07 26.66
C LEU A 269 -15.11 7.97 27.85
N GLU A 270 -16.23 8.69 27.76
CA GLU A 270 -16.66 9.64 28.80
C GLU A 270 -16.92 8.98 30.15
N THR A 271 -17.54 7.79 30.14
CA THR A 271 -17.89 7.08 31.38
C THR A 271 -16.74 6.20 31.91
N GLY A 272 -15.72 5.94 31.09
CA GLY A 272 -14.73 4.88 31.35
C GLY A 272 -15.35 3.47 31.32
N GLY A 273 -16.62 3.34 30.93
CA GLY A 273 -17.33 2.08 30.80
C GLY A 273 -16.91 1.30 29.55
N PRO A 274 -17.24 -0.01 29.48
CA PRO A 274 -16.86 -0.81 28.33
C PRO A 274 -17.73 -0.50 27.11
N LEU A 275 -17.09 -0.36 25.93
CA LEU A 275 -17.76 -0.56 24.66
C LEU A 275 -17.93 -2.07 24.47
N ARG A 276 -19.12 -2.59 24.82
CA ARG A 276 -19.40 -4.03 24.89
C ARG A 276 -18.46 -4.74 25.88
N SER A 277 -17.44 -5.43 25.39
CA SER A 277 -16.47 -6.18 26.20
C SER A 277 -15.11 -5.50 26.27
N TRP A 278 -15.01 -4.25 25.79
CA TRP A 278 -13.75 -3.54 25.63
C TRP A 278 -13.75 -2.24 26.42
N SER A 279 -12.90 -2.16 27.42
CA SER A 279 -12.69 -0.95 28.22
C SER A 279 -11.61 -0.07 27.57
N PRO A 280 -11.84 1.26 27.52
CA PRO A 280 -10.82 2.20 27.07
C PRO A 280 -9.70 2.27 28.11
N THR A 281 -8.46 2.31 27.63
CA THR A 281 -7.25 2.40 28.45
C THR A 281 -6.31 3.43 27.83
N VAL A 282 -5.55 4.11 28.67
CA VAL A 282 -4.56 5.10 28.22
C VAL A 282 -3.18 4.59 28.57
N THR A 283 -2.31 4.49 27.56
CA THR A 283 -0.91 4.10 27.77
C THR A 283 -0.13 5.23 28.46
N ALA A 284 1.03 4.90 29.04
CA ALA A 284 1.96 5.92 29.54
C ALA A 284 2.46 6.90 28.44
N GLY A 285 2.31 6.53 27.16
CA GLY A 285 2.58 7.39 26.01
C GLY A 285 1.39 8.28 25.61
N CYS A 286 0.33 8.35 26.42
CA CYS A 286 -0.86 9.16 26.17
C CYS A 286 -1.61 8.77 24.89
N GLU A 287 -1.64 7.47 24.60
CA GLU A 287 -2.40 6.87 23.51
C GLU A 287 -3.58 6.08 24.05
N LEU A 288 -4.73 6.19 23.40
CA LEU A 288 -5.90 5.34 23.63
C LEU A 288 -5.63 3.92 23.12
N ARG A 289 -5.97 2.92 23.93
CA ARG A 289 -6.02 1.50 23.61
C ARG A 289 -7.31 0.89 24.18
N TRP A 290 -7.65 -0.29 23.71
CA TRP A 290 -8.81 -1.04 24.19
C TRP A 290 -8.37 -2.38 24.78
N SER A 291 -8.97 -2.78 25.90
CA SER A 291 -8.63 -4.01 26.60
C SER A 291 -9.89 -4.71 27.12
N ARG A 292 -9.86 -6.04 27.22
CA ARG A 292 -10.97 -6.81 27.81
C ARG A 292 -10.94 -6.83 29.34
N GLU A 293 -9.78 -6.56 29.92
CA GLU A 293 -9.58 -6.44 31.36
C GLU A 293 -9.42 -4.95 31.70
N PRO A 294 -10.30 -4.37 32.54
CA PRO A 294 -10.18 -2.97 32.93
C PRO A 294 -8.83 -2.71 33.60
N ALA A 295 -7.94 -1.98 32.93
CA ALA A 295 -6.69 -1.54 33.52
C ALA A 295 -6.89 -0.18 34.19
N ALA A 296 -6.48 -0.05 35.46
CA ALA A 296 -6.44 1.25 36.11
C ALA A 296 -5.50 2.19 35.32
N PRO A 297 -5.88 3.46 35.10
CA PRO A 297 -5.00 4.40 34.40
C PRO A 297 -3.65 4.50 35.13
N PRO A 298 -2.53 4.64 34.40
CA PRO A 298 -1.23 4.79 35.04
C PRO A 298 -1.26 6.02 35.96
N MET A 299 -1.01 5.81 37.26
CA MET A 299 -1.02 6.89 38.25
C MET A 299 0.04 7.93 37.92
N GLY A 300 -0.37 9.20 37.79
CA GLY A 300 0.54 10.35 37.68
C GLY A 300 0.89 10.82 36.26
N THR A 301 0.37 10.21 35.19
CA THR A 301 0.61 10.70 33.81
C THR A 301 -0.38 11.81 33.45
N ARG A 302 0.09 13.07 33.31
CA ARG A 302 -0.72 14.15 32.71
C ARG A 302 -0.70 14.00 31.20
N CYS A 303 -1.76 13.40 30.65
CA CYS A 303 -1.92 13.21 29.21
C CYS A 303 -2.73 14.29 28.50
N ALA A 304 -3.23 15.26 29.26
CA ALA A 304 -3.82 16.48 28.73
C ALA A 304 -2.79 17.20 27.85
N GLY A 305 -3.16 17.43 26.60
CA GLY A 305 -2.37 18.23 25.67
C GLY A 305 -3.01 19.58 25.44
N ASP A 306 -2.26 20.52 24.87
CA ASP A 306 -2.84 21.75 24.35
C ASP A 306 -3.98 21.40 23.37
N PRO A 307 -5.03 22.24 23.28
CA PRO A 307 -6.09 22.08 22.29
C PRO A 307 -5.45 21.83 20.93
N ARG A 308 -5.93 20.81 20.22
CA ARG A 308 -5.53 20.60 18.83
C ARG A 308 -5.74 21.94 18.12
N PRO A 309 -4.74 22.52 17.45
CA PRO A 309 -4.98 23.72 16.66
C PRO A 309 -6.07 23.36 15.67
N THR A 310 -7.26 23.92 15.88
CA THR A 310 -8.29 23.94 14.87
C THR A 310 -7.65 24.70 13.72
N PRO A 311 -7.48 24.12 12.52
CA PRO A 311 -7.23 24.94 11.38
C PRO A 311 -8.44 25.89 11.35
N THR A 312 -8.23 27.16 11.69
CA THR A 312 -9.15 28.20 11.27
C THR A 312 -9.31 27.95 9.77
N PRO A 313 -10.53 27.80 9.23
CA PRO A 313 -10.73 27.95 7.81
C PRO A 313 -10.46 29.43 7.54
N THR A 314 -9.18 29.81 7.55
CA THR A 314 -8.69 30.70 6.53
C THR A 314 -9.18 30.04 5.26
N PRO A 315 -9.97 30.72 4.41
CA PRO A 315 -10.02 30.31 3.03
C PRO A 315 -8.57 30.41 2.55
N GLU A 316 -7.82 29.35 2.78
CA GLU A 316 -6.77 28.99 1.87
C GLU A 316 -7.52 28.93 0.55
N PRO A 317 -7.22 29.83 -0.40
CA PRO A 317 -7.80 29.71 -1.73
C PRO A 317 -7.64 28.24 -2.08
N ALA A 318 -8.74 27.57 -2.49
CA ALA A 318 -8.70 26.18 -2.93
C ALA A 318 -7.39 26.01 -3.67
N PRO A 319 -6.47 25.12 -3.21
CA PRO A 319 -5.08 25.15 -3.63
C PRO A 319 -5.10 25.34 -5.12
N GLU A 320 -4.59 26.49 -5.57
CA GLU A 320 -4.73 26.85 -6.97
C GLU A 320 -4.27 25.61 -7.74
N PRO A 321 -5.10 25.07 -8.65
CA PRO A 321 -4.74 23.85 -9.35
C PRO A 321 -3.31 24.05 -9.81
N PRO A 322 -2.40 23.12 -9.44
CA PRO A 322 -0.98 23.37 -9.49
C PRO A 322 -0.66 23.96 -10.84
N THR A 323 0.03 25.09 -10.83
CA THR A 323 0.40 25.81 -12.03
C THR A 323 1.07 24.84 -13.00
N ALA A 324 0.97 25.12 -14.30
CA ALA A 324 1.67 24.31 -15.29
C ALA A 324 3.17 24.18 -14.96
N GLU A 325 3.75 25.18 -14.29
CA GLU A 325 5.12 25.18 -13.78
C GLU A 325 5.34 24.21 -12.61
N GLU A 326 4.44 24.16 -11.62
CA GLU A 326 4.51 23.21 -10.51
C GLU A 326 4.32 21.77 -10.99
N ILE A 327 3.35 21.53 -11.88
CA ILE A 327 3.17 20.22 -12.52
C ILE A 327 4.43 19.85 -13.31
N GLN A 328 5.04 20.79 -14.03
CA GLN A 328 6.29 20.56 -14.76
C GLN A 328 7.45 20.26 -13.80
N GLY A 329 7.48 20.92 -12.64
CA GLY A 329 8.47 20.73 -11.58
C GLY A 329 8.50 19.32 -11.01
N THR A 330 7.39 18.57 -11.08
CA THR A 330 7.35 17.15 -10.67
C THR A 330 8.25 16.24 -11.51
N GLY A 331 8.59 16.66 -12.73
CA GLY A 331 9.28 15.82 -13.72
C GLY A 331 8.45 14.62 -14.20
N CYS A 332 7.18 14.50 -13.79
CA CYS A 332 6.28 13.43 -14.20
C CYS A 332 5.55 13.72 -15.51
N ARG A 333 5.53 14.99 -15.93
CA ARG A 333 5.06 15.40 -17.25
C ARG A 333 6.23 15.47 -18.23
N ILE A 334 6.41 14.38 -18.98
CA ILE A 334 7.46 14.31 -20.01
C ILE A 334 6.89 14.55 -21.41
N THR A 335 7.66 15.25 -22.25
CA THR A 335 7.37 15.32 -23.68
C THR A 335 7.66 13.96 -24.30
N ARG A 336 6.67 13.37 -24.97
CA ARG A 336 6.81 12.07 -25.64
C ARG A 336 8.00 12.09 -26.60
N ALA A 337 9.04 11.32 -26.27
CA ALA A 337 10.19 11.11 -27.13
C ALA A 337 10.10 9.75 -27.82
N ALA A 338 10.59 9.65 -29.06
CA ALA A 338 10.72 8.38 -29.73
C ALA A 338 11.76 7.49 -28.99
N PRO A 339 11.52 6.18 -28.83
CA PRO A 339 12.51 5.26 -28.29
C PRO A 339 13.80 5.26 -29.12
N VAL A 340 14.93 5.64 -28.52
CA VAL A 340 16.24 5.62 -29.17
C VAL A 340 17.09 4.51 -28.56
N VAL A 341 17.49 3.54 -29.38
CA VAL A 341 18.42 2.48 -28.97
C VAL A 341 19.81 3.06 -28.82
N ARG A 342 20.42 2.83 -27.64
CA ARG A 342 21.77 3.26 -27.30
C ARG A 342 22.63 2.07 -26.86
N THR A 343 23.94 2.23 -26.98
CA THR A 343 24.92 1.27 -26.50
C THR A 343 25.61 1.83 -25.26
N PRO A 344 25.62 1.11 -24.12
CA PRO A 344 26.34 1.57 -22.93
C PRO A 344 27.86 1.57 -23.16
N SER A 345 28.60 2.37 -22.40
CA SER A 345 30.07 2.38 -22.42
C SER A 345 30.66 0.97 -22.35
N ALA A 346 31.62 0.68 -23.22
CA ALA A 346 32.28 -0.62 -23.27
C ALA A 346 33.05 -0.94 -21.97
N ALA A 347 33.60 0.09 -21.31
CA ALA A 347 34.30 -0.06 -20.04
C ALA A 347 33.35 -0.47 -18.91
N ILE A 348 32.26 0.28 -18.73
CA ILE A 348 31.22 -0.02 -17.73
C ILE A 348 30.57 -1.38 -18.00
N THR A 349 30.30 -1.69 -19.26
CA THR A 349 29.74 -2.99 -19.67
C THR A 349 30.64 -4.16 -19.27
N ARG A 350 31.97 -4.04 -19.43
CA ARG A 350 32.91 -5.07 -18.99
C ARG A 350 32.88 -5.28 -17.47
N GLU A 351 32.79 -4.19 -16.72
CA GLU A 351 32.75 -4.24 -15.25
C GLU A 351 31.45 -4.86 -14.75
N VAL A 352 30.30 -4.42 -15.26
CA VAL A 352 28.99 -4.99 -14.93
C VAL A 352 28.95 -6.48 -15.24
N ARG A 353 29.42 -6.90 -16.43
CA ARG A 353 29.52 -8.32 -16.80
C ARG A 353 30.43 -9.11 -15.87
N ALA A 354 31.54 -8.53 -15.40
CA ALA A 354 32.44 -9.20 -14.46
C ALA A 354 31.78 -9.45 -13.10
N VAL A 355 31.00 -8.48 -12.60
CA VAL A 355 30.23 -8.62 -11.36
C VAL A 355 29.09 -9.63 -11.53
N TRP A 356 28.34 -9.58 -12.63
CA TRP A 356 27.29 -10.56 -12.92
C TRP A 356 27.83 -11.98 -12.98
N ARG A 357 28.97 -12.22 -13.64
CA ARG A 357 29.61 -13.55 -13.65
C ARG A 357 29.94 -14.08 -12.25
N ARG A 358 30.28 -13.21 -11.30
CA ARG A 358 30.51 -13.59 -9.89
C ARG A 358 29.20 -14.03 -9.23
N ILE A 359 28.15 -13.23 -9.37
CA ILE A 359 26.81 -13.50 -8.88
C ILE A 359 26.26 -14.80 -9.47
N GLU A 360 26.26 -14.93 -10.80
CA GLU A 360 25.81 -16.11 -11.55
C GLU A 360 26.51 -17.38 -11.08
N ARG A 361 27.85 -17.36 -10.97
CA ARG A 361 28.62 -18.51 -10.47
C ARG A 361 28.24 -18.90 -9.05
N TRP A 362 28.01 -17.93 -8.18
CA TRP A 362 27.61 -18.20 -6.80
C TRP A 362 26.20 -18.77 -6.75
N LEU A 363 25.23 -18.13 -7.42
CA LEU A 363 23.84 -18.57 -7.48
C LEU A 363 23.73 -19.98 -8.07
N ALA A 364 24.40 -20.27 -9.18
CA ALA A 364 24.35 -21.60 -9.80
C ALA A 364 24.80 -22.73 -8.86
N ARG A 365 25.72 -22.45 -7.93
CA ARG A 365 26.21 -23.45 -6.95
C ARG A 365 25.41 -23.47 -5.66
N ALA A 366 25.10 -22.30 -5.11
CA ALA A 366 24.57 -22.16 -3.76
C ALA A 366 23.07 -21.90 -3.72
N ALA A 367 22.50 -21.26 -4.74
CA ALA A 367 21.08 -20.92 -4.81
C ALA A 367 20.51 -21.16 -6.22
N PRO A 368 20.48 -22.42 -6.69
CA PRO A 368 20.08 -22.76 -8.06
C PRO A 368 18.63 -22.40 -8.40
N VAL A 369 17.73 -22.34 -7.41
CA VAL A 369 16.35 -21.88 -7.61
C VAL A 369 16.35 -20.40 -7.96
N THR A 370 17.10 -19.58 -7.22
CA THR A 370 17.26 -18.15 -7.53
C THR A 370 18.05 -17.92 -8.82
N TYR A 371 19.01 -18.79 -9.14
CA TYR A 371 19.70 -18.72 -10.43
C TYR A 371 18.73 -18.88 -11.61
N ALA A 372 17.82 -19.86 -11.53
CA ALA A 372 16.82 -20.13 -12.57
C ALA A 372 15.76 -19.02 -12.73
N GLN A 373 15.73 -18.06 -11.80
CA GLN A 373 14.86 -16.88 -11.86
C GLN A 373 15.47 -15.72 -12.63
N LEU A 374 16.79 -15.71 -12.85
CA LEU A 374 17.43 -14.66 -13.63
C LEU A 374 16.86 -14.65 -15.04
N ARG A 375 16.29 -13.52 -15.45
CA ARG A 375 15.62 -13.40 -16.74
C ARG A 375 16.67 -13.37 -17.86
N PRO A 376 16.31 -13.78 -19.09
CA PRO A 376 17.18 -13.56 -20.24
C PRO A 376 17.44 -12.05 -20.43
N PRO A 377 18.48 -11.68 -21.21
CA PRO A 377 18.76 -10.29 -21.54
C PRO A 377 17.53 -9.52 -22.04
N ALA A 378 17.40 -8.26 -21.60
CA ALA A 378 16.41 -7.34 -22.17
C ALA A 378 16.78 -7.02 -23.61
N THR A 379 15.76 -6.82 -24.46
CA THR A 379 16.02 -6.30 -25.81
C THR A 379 16.41 -4.82 -25.71
N PRO A 380 17.34 -4.33 -26.56
CA PRO A 380 17.69 -2.91 -26.59
C PRO A 380 16.47 -2.00 -26.80
N GLN A 381 15.47 -2.49 -27.55
CA GLN A 381 14.21 -1.79 -27.79
C GLN A 381 13.33 -1.69 -26.53
N ALA A 382 13.28 -2.73 -25.70
CA ALA A 382 12.53 -2.69 -24.44
C ALA A 382 13.13 -1.63 -23.49
N ILE A 383 14.45 -1.56 -23.40
CA ILE A 383 15.15 -0.54 -22.62
C ILE A 383 14.88 0.86 -23.21
N ALA A 384 14.99 1.02 -24.53
CA ALA A 384 14.70 2.31 -25.18
C ALA A 384 13.26 2.79 -24.96
N LYS A 385 12.29 1.88 -24.93
CA LYS A 385 10.89 2.19 -24.58
C LYS A 385 10.74 2.62 -23.12
N ALA A 386 11.50 2.02 -22.21
CA ALA A 386 11.50 2.40 -20.80
C ALA A 386 12.14 3.80 -20.62
N GLU A 387 13.30 4.06 -21.22
CA GLU A 387 13.95 5.37 -21.23
C GLU A 387 13.05 6.47 -21.80
N ALA A 388 12.38 6.19 -22.92
CA ALA A 388 11.44 7.13 -23.53
C ALA A 388 10.21 7.41 -22.65
N ALA A 389 9.77 6.42 -21.88
CA ALA A 389 8.64 6.56 -20.97
C ALA A 389 9.00 7.27 -19.67
N VAL A 390 10.24 7.15 -19.20
CA VAL A 390 10.76 7.88 -18.03
C VAL A 390 11.20 9.29 -18.41
N GLY A 391 11.52 9.53 -19.69
CA GLY A 391 12.07 10.81 -20.16
C GLY A 391 13.54 11.00 -19.77
N ALA A 392 14.19 9.99 -19.18
CA ALA A 392 15.59 10.01 -18.79
C ALA A 392 16.37 8.86 -19.45
N ARG A 393 17.68 9.09 -19.63
CA ARG A 393 18.61 8.04 -20.05
C ARG A 393 18.90 7.15 -18.85
N PHE A 394 18.85 5.84 -19.03
CA PHE A 394 19.33 4.94 -18.00
C PHE A 394 20.85 5.01 -17.99
N PRO A 395 21.49 5.16 -16.82
CA PRO A 395 22.94 5.11 -16.74
C PRO A 395 23.48 3.80 -17.32
N ASP A 396 24.71 3.89 -17.83
CA ASP A 396 25.34 2.81 -18.57
C ASP A 396 25.44 1.50 -17.78
N ASP A 397 25.56 1.58 -16.45
CA ASP A 397 25.64 0.40 -15.58
C ASP A 397 24.29 -0.32 -15.43
N LEU A 398 23.20 0.41 -15.18
CA LEU A 398 21.84 -0.15 -15.18
C LEU A 398 21.50 -0.73 -16.56
N ARG A 399 21.81 0.00 -17.64
CA ARG A 399 21.58 -0.48 -19.03
C ARG A 399 22.37 -1.74 -19.33
N ALA A 400 23.66 -1.78 -18.98
CA ALA A 400 24.48 -2.98 -19.17
C ALA A 400 24.00 -4.17 -18.33
N SER A 401 23.41 -3.90 -17.16
CA SER A 401 22.80 -4.92 -16.30
C SER A 401 21.55 -5.52 -16.94
N LEU A 402 20.63 -4.68 -17.44
CA LEU A 402 19.42 -5.11 -18.15
C LEU A 402 19.75 -5.90 -19.43
N LEU A 403 20.81 -5.50 -20.16
CA LEU A 403 21.34 -6.24 -21.32
C LEU A 403 22.02 -7.56 -20.95
N ARG A 404 22.23 -7.84 -19.66
CA ARG A 404 22.72 -9.14 -19.16
C ARG A 404 21.56 -10.00 -18.65
N HIS A 405 20.69 -9.40 -17.83
CA HIS A 405 19.49 -10.00 -17.27
C HIS A 405 18.39 -8.94 -17.19
N ASP A 406 17.23 -9.18 -17.80
CA ASP A 406 16.04 -8.31 -17.72
C ASP A 406 15.36 -8.43 -16.35
N GLY A 407 16.09 -8.14 -15.28
CA GLY A 407 15.67 -8.38 -13.91
C GLY A 407 15.64 -9.86 -13.53
N ALA A 408 14.86 -10.18 -12.50
CA ALA A 408 14.62 -11.53 -12.03
C ALA A 408 13.12 -11.81 -11.94
N ALA A 409 12.73 -13.03 -12.29
CA ALA A 409 11.35 -13.49 -12.17
C ALA A 409 11.11 -14.01 -10.75
N ARG A 410 10.09 -13.48 -10.08
CA ARG A 410 9.61 -14.05 -8.81
C ARG A 410 9.07 -15.47 -9.03
N ARG A 411 9.31 -16.37 -8.08
CA ARG A 411 8.67 -17.70 -8.01
C ARG A 411 7.82 -17.78 -6.74
N PRO A 412 6.86 -18.71 -6.64
CA PRO A 412 5.90 -18.75 -5.52
C PRO A 412 6.59 -19.06 -4.19
N SER A 413 7.65 -19.87 -4.26
CA SER A 413 8.42 -20.35 -3.12
C SER A 413 9.70 -19.56 -2.87
N SER A 414 9.99 -18.51 -3.66
CA SER A 414 11.23 -17.75 -3.51
C SER A 414 11.16 -16.37 -4.16
N TRP A 415 11.67 -15.39 -3.41
CA TRP A 415 12.02 -14.06 -3.93
C TRP A 415 12.81 -14.16 -5.21
N GLY A 416 12.53 -13.27 -6.16
CA GLY A 416 13.41 -12.99 -7.28
C GLY A 416 14.79 -12.53 -6.79
N PHE A 417 15.79 -12.62 -7.67
CA PHE A 417 17.12 -12.12 -7.33
C PHE A 417 17.16 -10.59 -7.24
N GLY A 418 17.72 -10.06 -6.15
CA GLY A 418 18.14 -8.67 -6.06
C GLY A 418 18.86 -8.31 -4.76
N PRO A 419 19.13 -7.00 -4.57
CA PRO A 419 19.82 -6.48 -3.39
C PRO A 419 19.13 -6.83 -2.05
N ALA A 420 19.92 -6.86 -0.98
CA ALA A 420 19.36 -6.86 0.37
C ALA A 420 18.57 -5.55 0.63
N PRO A 421 17.55 -5.57 1.51
CA PRO A 421 17.09 -6.72 2.31
C PRO A 421 16.07 -7.64 1.62
N PHE A 422 15.22 -7.11 0.76
CA PHE A 422 14.11 -7.85 0.16
C PHE A 422 13.72 -7.24 -1.19
N TYR A 423 14.72 -6.82 -1.96
CA TYR A 423 14.53 -6.21 -3.27
C TYR A 423 14.70 -7.21 -4.40
N GLU A 424 13.82 -7.12 -5.38
CA GLU A 424 13.87 -7.87 -6.63
C GLU A 424 14.22 -6.95 -7.79
N LEU A 425 15.21 -7.31 -8.60
CA LEU A 425 15.57 -6.53 -9.79
C LEU A 425 14.45 -6.58 -10.83
N MET A 426 14.00 -5.42 -11.28
CA MET A 426 12.89 -5.29 -12.21
C MET A 426 13.29 -5.53 -13.66
N PRO A 427 12.41 -6.14 -14.49
CA PRO A 427 12.52 -6.06 -15.94
C PRO A 427 12.26 -4.63 -16.44
N ALA A 428 12.81 -4.26 -17.60
CA ALA A 428 12.66 -2.92 -18.18
C ALA A 428 11.18 -2.51 -18.37
N LYS A 429 10.30 -3.48 -18.63
CA LYS A 429 8.85 -3.23 -18.72
C LYS A 429 8.24 -2.82 -17.36
N ALA A 430 8.69 -3.43 -16.26
CA ALA A 430 8.21 -3.11 -14.92
C ALA A 430 8.75 -1.74 -14.46
N ILE A 431 10.01 -1.43 -14.75
CA ILE A 431 10.57 -0.08 -14.52
C ILE A 431 9.67 1.01 -15.11
N ARG A 432 9.24 0.81 -16.36
CA ARG A 432 8.30 1.72 -17.04
C ARG A 432 6.92 1.78 -16.37
N ALA A 433 6.38 0.63 -15.99
CA ALA A 433 5.04 0.55 -15.40
C ALA A 433 5.00 1.22 -14.03
N ASP A 434 5.97 0.92 -13.18
CA ASP A 434 6.09 1.46 -11.83
C ASP A 434 6.37 2.97 -11.87
N TRP A 435 7.28 3.42 -12.74
CA TRP A 435 7.51 4.85 -12.93
C TRP A 435 6.22 5.58 -13.32
N LYS A 436 5.45 5.02 -14.27
CA LYS A 436 4.19 5.63 -14.69
C LYS A 436 3.20 5.70 -13.54
N MET A 437 3.00 4.60 -12.82
CA MET A 437 2.10 4.55 -11.67
C MET A 437 2.49 5.59 -10.60
N LEU A 438 3.77 5.66 -10.23
CA LEU A 438 4.26 6.64 -9.24
C LEU A 438 4.04 8.07 -9.73
N CYS A 439 4.25 8.34 -11.01
CA CYS A 439 3.99 9.64 -11.59
C CYS A 439 2.52 9.99 -11.73
N ASP A 440 1.65 9.03 -12.06
CA ASP A 440 0.20 9.24 -12.09
C ASP A 440 -0.28 9.63 -10.68
N ILE A 441 0.20 8.97 -9.62
CA ILE A 441 -0.14 9.32 -8.23
C ILE A 441 0.27 10.76 -7.88
N VAL A 442 1.48 11.19 -8.25
CA VAL A 442 1.95 12.57 -8.04
C VAL A 442 1.11 13.59 -8.82
N LEU A 443 0.71 13.24 -10.05
CA LEU A 443 -0.09 14.13 -10.90
C LEU A 443 -1.56 14.21 -10.46
N ASP A 444 -2.12 13.11 -9.96
CA ASP A 444 -3.49 13.01 -9.46
C ASP A 444 -3.64 13.60 -8.06
N ASN A 445 -2.55 13.68 -7.29
CA ASN A 445 -2.51 14.30 -5.98
C ASN A 445 -1.27 15.21 -5.83
N PRO A 446 -1.38 16.48 -6.28
CA PRO A 446 -0.28 17.45 -6.23
C PRO A 446 0.22 17.76 -4.81
N GLU A 447 -0.62 17.55 -3.79
CA GLU A 447 -0.31 17.84 -2.39
C GLU A 447 0.75 16.90 -1.81
N ILE A 448 0.94 15.70 -2.40
CA ILE A 448 1.98 14.75 -1.95
C ILE A 448 3.38 15.21 -2.38
N GLY A 449 3.46 16.05 -3.42
CA GLY A 449 4.66 16.78 -3.82
C GLY A 449 5.84 15.92 -4.32
N VAL A 450 6.93 16.62 -4.67
CA VAL A 450 8.15 16.01 -5.24
C VAL A 450 9.03 15.26 -4.24
N ASP A 451 8.82 15.51 -2.94
CA ASP A 451 9.52 14.83 -1.86
C ASP A 451 9.01 13.39 -1.67
N TRP A 452 7.79 13.10 -2.15
CA TRP A 452 7.24 11.75 -2.19
C TRP A 452 7.76 10.97 -3.39
N TRP A 453 7.66 11.52 -4.59
CA TRP A 453 8.27 10.95 -5.78
C TRP A 453 8.58 12.04 -6.82
N HIS A 454 9.69 11.89 -7.53
CA HIS A 454 10.06 12.80 -8.61
C HIS A 454 10.27 12.00 -9.89
N GLY A 455 9.60 12.40 -10.97
CA GLY A 455 9.64 11.71 -12.27
C GLY A 455 11.02 11.64 -12.93
N ARG A 456 12.04 12.32 -12.42
CA ARG A 456 13.42 12.11 -12.88
C ARG A 456 14.03 10.78 -12.42
N LEU A 457 13.49 10.19 -11.35
CA LEU A 457 14.04 9.00 -10.71
C LEU A 457 13.63 7.73 -11.46
N ILE A 458 14.53 6.74 -11.52
CA ILE A 458 14.33 5.49 -12.22
C ILE A 458 14.16 4.36 -11.20
N PRO A 459 12.95 3.81 -10.97
CA PRO A 459 12.80 2.62 -10.14
C PRO A 459 13.49 1.45 -10.84
N PHE A 460 14.27 0.64 -10.12
CA PHE A 460 14.99 -0.48 -10.72
C PHE A 460 14.88 -1.78 -9.92
N ALA A 461 14.39 -1.71 -8.68
CA ALA A 461 14.06 -2.88 -7.88
C ALA A 461 12.82 -2.61 -7.03
N ALA A 462 12.00 -3.64 -6.78
CA ALA A 462 10.80 -3.55 -5.97
C ALA A 462 10.92 -4.43 -4.72
N ALA A 463 10.34 -3.95 -3.62
CA ALA A 463 9.94 -4.73 -2.48
C ALA A 463 8.46 -5.16 -2.65
N ASN A 464 7.99 -6.10 -1.83
CA ASN A 464 6.61 -6.59 -1.90
C ASN A 464 5.58 -5.70 -1.21
N ASP A 465 6.03 -4.71 -0.45
CA ASP A 465 5.23 -3.78 0.35
C ASP A 465 5.02 -2.44 -0.36
N GLY A 466 5.34 -2.36 -1.65
CA GLY A 466 5.25 -1.13 -2.43
C GLY A 466 6.50 -0.25 -2.35
N GLY A 467 7.56 -0.69 -1.66
CA GLY A 467 8.85 -0.01 -1.67
C GLY A 467 9.65 -0.22 -2.97
N ASN A 468 10.50 0.74 -3.32
CA ASN A 468 11.37 0.67 -4.50
C ASN A 468 12.80 1.07 -4.16
N LEU A 469 13.78 0.44 -4.82
CA LEU A 469 15.06 1.11 -5.03
C LEU A 469 14.98 1.92 -6.31
N PHE A 470 15.41 3.18 -6.23
CA PHE A 470 15.48 4.08 -7.37
C PHE A 470 16.91 4.50 -7.65
N LEU A 471 17.14 4.94 -8.88
CA LEU A 471 18.38 5.57 -9.31
C LEU A 471 18.08 6.99 -9.78
N ASP A 472 18.90 7.96 -9.35
CA ASP A 472 18.87 9.32 -9.87
C ASP A 472 19.88 9.46 -11.02
N PRO A 473 19.43 9.64 -12.27
CA PRO A 473 20.33 9.74 -13.42
C PRO A 473 21.19 11.01 -13.43
N SER A 474 20.85 12.04 -12.65
CA SER A 474 21.62 13.28 -12.55
C SER A 474 22.87 13.13 -11.69
N THR A 475 22.81 12.29 -10.66
CA THR A 475 23.92 12.04 -9.73
C THR A 475 24.55 10.66 -9.90
N GLY A 476 23.86 9.73 -10.56
CA GLY A 476 24.18 8.32 -10.65
C GLY A 476 23.90 7.53 -9.37
N ARG A 477 23.46 8.19 -8.29
CA ARG A 477 23.25 7.56 -6.98
C ARG A 477 21.96 6.76 -6.95
N THR A 478 21.94 5.75 -6.08
CA THR A 478 20.72 5.01 -5.75
C THR A 478 20.14 5.52 -4.44
N GLY A 479 18.84 5.31 -4.26
CA GLY A 479 18.12 5.55 -3.01
C GLY A 479 16.97 4.54 -2.87
N GLU A 480 16.16 4.76 -1.84
CA GLU A 480 15.02 3.92 -1.49
C GLU A 480 13.77 4.78 -1.35
N PHE A 481 12.65 4.24 -1.79
CA PHE A 481 11.35 4.88 -1.71
C PHE A 481 10.39 3.93 -0.99
N TYR A 482 9.57 4.47 -0.10
CA TYR A 482 8.37 3.83 0.42
C TYR A 482 7.20 4.81 0.39
N GLN A 483 5.99 4.29 0.20
CA GLN A 483 4.78 5.11 0.10
C GLN A 483 4.52 5.99 1.35
N ASP A 484 4.88 5.51 2.54
CA ASP A 484 4.66 6.18 3.82
C ASP A 484 5.83 7.09 4.24
N ALA A 485 7.05 6.82 3.74
CA ALA A 485 8.26 7.56 4.10
C ALA A 485 8.77 8.51 3.02
N GLY A 486 8.29 8.38 1.77
CA GLY A 486 8.78 9.13 0.62
C GLY A 486 10.20 8.71 0.19
N LEU A 487 10.98 9.66 -0.34
CA LEU A 487 12.32 9.42 -0.87
C LEU A 487 13.41 9.45 0.22
N ALA A 488 14.12 8.34 0.37
CA ALA A 488 15.37 8.25 1.13
C ALA A 488 16.59 8.32 0.18
N THR A 489 17.21 9.51 0.10
CA THR A 489 18.35 9.81 -0.79
C THR A 489 19.72 9.74 -0.09
N GLU A 490 19.74 9.72 1.24
CA GLU A 490 20.95 9.71 2.08
C GLU A 490 20.94 8.55 3.09
N GLY A 491 22.13 8.14 3.55
CA GLY A 491 22.29 7.04 4.50
C GLY A 491 22.23 5.64 3.88
N ASP A 492 21.92 4.64 4.71
CA ASP A 492 21.61 3.28 4.24
C ASP A 492 20.13 3.29 3.80
N PRO A 493 19.77 2.94 2.53
CA PRO A 493 20.50 2.09 1.58
C PRO A 493 21.06 2.81 0.33
N ALA A 494 21.31 4.12 0.35
CA ALA A 494 21.86 4.84 -0.80
C ALA A 494 23.27 4.35 -1.19
N TRP A 495 23.52 4.12 -2.48
CA TRP A 495 24.84 3.77 -3.03
C TRP A 495 25.31 4.78 -4.08
N PRO A 496 26.63 4.99 -4.24
CA PRO A 496 27.17 5.92 -5.24
C PRO A 496 26.82 5.60 -6.68
N SER A 497 26.55 4.34 -7.00
CA SER A 497 26.08 3.88 -8.32
C SER A 497 25.39 2.54 -8.23
N TYR A 498 24.63 2.18 -9.29
CA TYR A 498 24.08 0.83 -9.44
C TYR A 498 25.20 -0.21 -9.49
N LEU A 499 26.31 0.07 -10.18
CA LEU A 499 27.47 -0.82 -10.21
C LEU A 499 28.08 -1.05 -8.82
N THR A 500 28.18 -0.01 -7.98
CA THR A 500 28.70 -0.15 -6.61
C THR A 500 27.77 -1.02 -5.77
N LEU A 501 26.46 -0.83 -5.87
CA LEU A 501 25.46 -1.68 -5.22
C LEU A 501 25.60 -3.15 -5.67
N LEU A 502 25.73 -3.39 -6.97
CA LEU A 502 25.88 -4.73 -7.54
C LEU A 502 27.18 -5.40 -7.08
N ARG A 503 28.28 -4.64 -6.98
CA ARG A 503 29.57 -5.12 -6.43
C ARG A 503 29.46 -5.51 -4.97
N ALA A 504 28.81 -4.68 -4.15
CA ALA A 504 28.60 -4.96 -2.74
C ALA A 504 27.75 -6.22 -2.56
N THR A 505 26.69 -6.36 -3.37
CA THR A 505 25.84 -7.56 -3.40
C THR A 505 26.68 -8.80 -3.75
N ALA A 506 27.47 -8.77 -4.82
CA ALA A 506 28.35 -9.89 -5.19
C ALA A 506 29.33 -10.27 -4.07
N SER A 507 29.95 -9.27 -3.42
CA SER A 507 30.90 -9.50 -2.32
C SER A 507 30.22 -10.10 -1.08
N ALA A 508 29.00 -9.67 -0.75
CA ALA A 508 28.21 -10.27 0.34
C ALA A 508 27.81 -11.71 0.00
N LEU A 509 27.42 -11.97 -1.26
CA LEU A 509 27.10 -13.31 -1.75
C LEU A 509 28.31 -14.23 -1.77
N GLU A 510 29.53 -13.78 -2.01
CA GLU A 510 30.72 -14.64 -2.01
C GLU A 510 31.28 -14.84 -0.60
N THR A 511 31.45 -13.76 0.16
CA THR A 511 32.13 -13.80 1.48
C THR A 511 31.21 -14.21 2.64
N GLY A 512 29.92 -13.93 2.52
CA GLY A 512 28.91 -14.23 3.54
C GLY A 512 28.91 -13.22 4.66
N ARG A 513 29.75 -12.18 4.56
CA ARG A 513 29.72 -11.02 5.43
C ARG A 513 28.41 -10.24 5.21
N PRO A 514 27.83 -9.62 6.25
CA PRO A 514 26.63 -8.84 6.09
C PRO A 514 26.87 -7.63 5.17
N ILE A 515 25.89 -7.32 4.32
CA ILE A 515 25.76 -6.05 3.61
C ILE A 515 24.75 -5.20 4.38
N ARG A 516 25.21 -4.08 4.97
CA ARG A 516 24.34 -3.15 5.73
C ARG A 516 23.44 -3.85 6.76
N GLY A 517 24.02 -4.75 7.55
CA GLY A 517 23.28 -5.49 8.58
C GLY A 517 22.46 -6.69 8.07
N TRP A 518 22.54 -7.04 6.79
CA TRP A 518 21.83 -8.18 6.20
C TRP A 518 22.79 -9.25 5.71
N ARG A 519 22.59 -10.50 6.15
CA ARG A 519 23.40 -11.64 5.74
C ARG A 519 22.61 -12.52 4.79
N ARG A 520 23.27 -12.99 3.72
CA ARG A 520 22.71 -13.99 2.82
C ARG A 520 22.24 -15.22 3.62
N HIS A 521 21.12 -15.76 3.22
CA HIS A 521 20.52 -16.97 3.77
C HIS A 521 19.99 -17.80 2.61
N VAL A 522 20.28 -19.09 2.55
CA VAL A 522 19.77 -19.96 1.47
C VAL A 522 18.89 -21.02 2.09
N VAL A 523 17.67 -21.16 1.58
CA VAL A 523 16.72 -22.21 1.98
C VAL A 523 16.28 -22.95 0.74
N LYS A 524 16.46 -24.28 0.71
CA LYS A 524 16.06 -25.14 -0.41
C LYS A 524 16.54 -24.63 -1.79
N GLY A 525 17.74 -24.07 -1.84
CA GLY A 525 18.33 -23.52 -3.07
C GLY A 525 17.81 -22.14 -3.49
N ALA A 526 17.00 -21.48 -2.68
CA ALA A 526 16.58 -20.10 -2.87
C ALA A 526 17.36 -19.14 -1.95
N LEU A 527 17.86 -18.04 -2.51
CA LEU A 527 18.48 -16.96 -1.76
C LEU A 527 17.42 -16.08 -1.09
N GLY A 528 17.68 -15.71 0.15
CA GLY A 528 17.07 -14.59 0.84
C GLY A 528 18.10 -13.86 1.69
N TRP A 529 17.65 -12.82 2.40
CA TRP A 529 18.48 -12.09 3.34
C TRP A 529 17.85 -12.12 4.72
N LYS A 530 18.67 -12.28 5.75
CA LYS A 530 18.23 -12.18 7.14
C LYS A 530 19.03 -11.13 7.87
N LYS A 531 18.40 -10.45 8.82
CA LYS A 531 19.09 -9.50 9.68
C LYS A 531 20.23 -10.22 10.41
N ALA A 532 21.43 -9.67 10.33
CA ALA A 532 22.56 -10.14 11.10
C ALA A 532 22.28 -9.82 12.58
N GLY A 533 22.47 -10.80 13.48
CA GLY A 533 22.42 -10.55 14.91
C GLY A 533 23.47 -9.51 15.34
N PRO A 534 23.33 -8.91 16.54
CA PRO A 534 24.37 -8.05 17.08
C PRO A 534 25.67 -8.85 17.12
N SER A 535 26.70 -8.29 16.49
CA SER A 535 28.08 -8.82 16.49
C SER A 535 28.70 -8.76 17.86
#